data_AF-A0A953Z8V4-F1
#
_entry.id   AF-A0A953Z8V4-F1
#
_cell.length_a   1.000
_cell.length_b   1.000
_cell.length_c   1.000
_cell.angle_alpha   90.00
_cell.angle_beta   90.00
_cell.angle_gamma   90.00
#
_symmetry.space_group_name_H-M   'P 1'
#
loop_
_entity.id
_entity.type
_entity.pdbx_description
1 polymer ?
#
loop_
_entity_poly.entity_id
_entity_poly.type
_entity_poly.pdbx_seq_one_letter_code
_entity_poly.pdbx_strand_id
1 'polypeptide(L)'
;MTLEIGLVLAVLVVAIALLASEAARVDIVALGILLVLPWLGLITTREAFSGLSSGAVVSMAAVMILGCGVDRSGLTRGLTRPVVEWAGDSDRRLLVALMAVVGTLSAFMQNIGAAALFLPAVTRIARYAGFPASRLLMPMGFAAILGGTVSMIGSGPLILLGDLLHQRGLEPF
;
A
#
# COMPACT_ATOMS: atom_id res chain seq x y z
N MET A 1 21.38 -30.25 -1.42
CA MET A 1 21.33 -28.78 -1.54
C MET A 1 22.53 -28.39 -2.36
N THR A 2 22.37 -27.80 -3.55
CA THR A 2 23.52 -27.19 -4.24
C THR A 2 23.98 -25.98 -3.43
N LEU A 3 25.26 -25.62 -3.50
CA LEU A 3 25.82 -24.48 -2.78
C LEU A 3 25.01 -23.20 -3.07
N GLU A 4 24.59 -23.03 -4.33
CA GLU A 4 23.75 -21.94 -4.81
C GLU A 4 22.40 -21.86 -4.08
N ILE A 5 21.69 -22.99 -3.93
CA ILE A 5 20.41 -23.05 -3.20
C ILE A 5 20.61 -22.65 -1.73
N GLY A 6 21.70 -23.11 -1.11
CA GLY A 6 22.03 -22.75 0.27
C GLY A 6 22.27 -21.24 0.44
N LEU A 7 23.01 -20.63 -0.48
CA LEU A 7 23.28 -19.19 -0.47
C LEU A 7 22.01 -18.35 -0.70
N VAL A 8 21.17 -18.72 -1.67
CA VAL A 8 19.89 -18.04 -1.92
C VAL A 8 18.99 -18.12 -0.70
N LEU A 9 18.87 -19.30 -0.07
CA LEU A 9 18.07 -19.47 1.15
C LEU A 9 18.61 -18.65 2.31
N ALA A 10 19.94 -18.57 2.48
CA ALA A 10 20.55 -17.74 3.51
C ALA A 10 20.22 -16.26 3.30
N VAL A 11 20.36 -15.74 2.07
CA VAL A 11 19.98 -14.36 1.73
C VAL A 11 18.50 -14.11 1.99
N LEU A 12 17.63 -15.06 1.64
CA LEU A 12 16.19 -14.97 1.89
C LEU A 12 15.86 -14.91 3.39
N VAL A 13 16.47 -15.78 4.21
CA VAL A 13 16.26 -15.79 5.66
C VAL A 13 16.74 -14.47 6.28
N VAL A 14 17.89 -13.96 5.87
CA VAL A 14 18.41 -12.67 6.33
C VAL A 14 17.48 -11.53 5.92
N ALA A 15 17.01 -11.51 4.67
CA ALA A 15 16.06 -10.53 4.18
C ALA A 15 14.77 -10.53 5.00
N ILE A 16 14.17 -11.71 5.24
CA ILE A 16 12.96 -11.85 6.06
C ILE A 16 13.21 -11.37 7.48
N ALA A 17 14.34 -11.74 8.11
CA ALA A 17 14.67 -11.32 9.45
C ALA A 17 14.85 -9.79 9.56
N LEU A 18 15.52 -9.16 8.59
CA LEU A 18 15.71 -7.70 8.54
C LEU A 18 14.38 -6.97 8.32
N LEU A 19 13.51 -7.49 7.46
CA LEU A 19 12.19 -6.90 7.21
C LEU A 19 11.26 -7.07 8.42
N ALA A 20 11.25 -8.26 9.05
CA ALA A 20 10.39 -8.55 10.19
C ALA A 20 10.83 -7.84 11.49
N SER A 21 12.13 -7.60 11.65
CA SER A 21 12.67 -6.85 12.79
C SER A 21 12.55 -5.33 12.62
N GLU A 22 12.19 -4.85 11.42
CA GLU A 22 12.16 -3.43 11.04
C GLU A 22 13.46 -2.67 11.37
N ALA A 23 14.58 -3.40 11.54
CA ALA A 23 15.86 -2.84 11.98
C ALA A 23 16.48 -1.91 10.93
N ALA A 24 16.13 -2.10 9.66
CA ALA A 24 16.52 -1.26 8.55
C ALA A 24 15.31 -0.93 7.68
N ARG A 25 15.34 0.25 7.02
CA ARG A 25 14.31 0.62 6.05
C ARG A 25 14.23 -0.42 4.94
N VAL A 26 13.01 -0.74 4.51
CA VAL A 26 12.73 -1.71 3.44
C VAL A 26 13.56 -1.40 2.19
N ASP A 27 13.72 -0.13 1.83
CA ASP A 27 14.52 0.31 0.69
C ASP A 27 15.99 -0.10 0.79
N ILE A 28 16.56 -0.01 1.99
CA ILE A 28 17.97 -0.37 2.25
C ILE A 28 18.14 -1.88 2.15
N VAL A 29 17.20 -2.65 2.70
CA VAL A 29 17.22 -4.12 2.62
C VAL A 29 17.10 -4.56 1.16
N ALA A 30 16.20 -3.96 0.37
CA ALA A 30 16.02 -4.26 -1.04
C ALA A 30 17.27 -3.96 -1.87
N LEU A 31 17.90 -2.79 -1.67
CA LEU A 31 19.16 -2.44 -2.32
C LEU A 31 20.32 -3.37 -1.90
N GLY A 32 20.35 -3.79 -0.64
CA GLY A 32 21.30 -4.78 -0.14
C GLY A 32 21.18 -6.11 -0.87
N ILE A 33 19.97 -6.64 -1.02
CA ILE A 33 19.71 -7.89 -1.76
C ILE A 33 20.10 -7.75 -3.24
N LEU A 34 19.76 -6.61 -3.87
CA LEU A 34 20.12 -6.29 -5.25
C LEU A 34 21.63 -6.33 -5.49
N LEU A 35 22.43 -5.92 -4.50
CA LEU A 35 23.90 -5.93 -4.56
C LEU A 35 24.48 -7.31 -4.22
N VAL A 36 23.97 -7.98 -3.18
CA VAL A 36 24.52 -9.24 -2.66
C VAL A 36 24.34 -10.39 -3.65
N LEU A 37 23.19 -10.51 -4.31
CA LEU A 37 22.92 -11.64 -5.21
C LEU A 37 23.87 -11.71 -6.42
N PRO A 38 24.12 -10.61 -7.17
CA PRO A 38 25.14 -10.61 -8.22
C PRO A 38 26.56 -10.79 -7.70
N TRP A 39 26.85 -10.24 -6.52
CA TRP A 39 28.19 -10.32 -5.94
C TRP A 39 28.56 -11.74 -5.50
N LEU A 40 27.57 -12.52 -5.08
CA LEU A 40 27.69 -13.96 -4.84
C LEU A 40 27.72 -14.80 -6.13
N GLY A 41 27.57 -14.17 -7.31
CA GLY A 41 27.54 -14.85 -8.61
C GLY A 41 26.27 -15.67 -8.85
N LEU A 42 25.21 -15.46 -8.08
CA LEU A 42 23.96 -16.23 -8.17
C LEU A 42 23.07 -15.77 -9.33
N ILE A 43 23.17 -14.50 -9.71
CA ILE A 43 22.46 -13.89 -10.84
C ILE A 43 23.40 -12.91 -11.55
N THR A 44 23.13 -12.63 -12.82
CA THR A 44 23.84 -11.58 -13.56
C THR A 44 23.38 -10.19 -13.13
N THR A 45 24.22 -9.17 -13.35
CA THR A 45 23.83 -7.76 -13.12
C THR A 45 22.58 -7.40 -13.93
N ARG A 46 22.43 -7.93 -15.15
CA ARG A 46 21.26 -7.66 -15.98
C ARG A 46 19.97 -8.23 -15.37
N GLU A 47 20.04 -9.43 -14.80
CA GLU A 47 18.90 -10.07 -14.11
C GLU A 47 18.56 -9.37 -12.80
N ALA A 48 19.55 -8.84 -12.08
CA ALA A 48 19.29 -8.08 -10.86
C ALA A 48 18.48 -6.80 -11.14
N PHE A 49 18.85 -6.07 -12.19
CA PHE A 49 18.17 -4.82 -12.56
C PHE A 49 16.88 -5.03 -13.37
N SER A 50 16.62 -6.22 -13.90
CA SER A 50 15.41 -6.49 -14.70
C SER A 50 14.12 -6.29 -13.90
N GLY A 51 14.16 -6.57 -12.58
CA GLY A 51 13.05 -6.34 -11.67
C GLY A 51 12.66 -4.87 -11.49
N LEU A 52 13.59 -3.94 -11.69
CA LEU A 52 13.32 -2.49 -11.66
C LEU A 52 12.60 -1.99 -12.92
N SER A 53 12.69 -2.74 -14.02
CA SER A 53 12.01 -2.46 -15.29
C SER A 53 10.71 -3.25 -15.48
N SER A 54 10.19 -3.89 -14.42
CA SER A 54 8.97 -4.70 -14.53
C SER A 54 7.73 -3.85 -14.79
N GLY A 55 6.72 -4.46 -15.43
CA GLY A 55 5.42 -3.82 -15.65
C GLY A 55 4.78 -3.38 -14.33
N ALA A 56 4.97 -4.15 -13.25
CA ALA A 56 4.56 -3.80 -11.91
C ALA A 56 5.15 -2.46 -11.44
N VAL A 57 6.46 -2.24 -11.57
CA VAL A 57 7.10 -0.99 -11.10
C VAL A 57 6.55 0.21 -11.86
N VAL A 58 6.41 0.09 -13.19
CA VAL A 58 5.85 1.15 -14.03
C VAL A 58 4.38 1.42 -13.69
N SER A 59 3.57 0.37 -13.52
CA SER A 59 2.18 0.48 -13.11
C SER A 59 2.04 1.10 -11.72
N MET A 60 2.86 0.69 -10.75
CA MET A 60 2.87 1.30 -9.41
C MET A 60 3.19 2.80 -9.49
N ALA A 61 4.20 3.20 -10.27
CA ALA A 61 4.54 4.60 -10.45
C ALA A 61 3.38 5.40 -11.10
N ALA A 62 2.78 4.87 -12.16
CA ALA A 62 1.64 5.50 -12.83
C ALA A 62 0.43 5.65 -11.89
N VAL A 63 0.10 4.60 -11.14
CA VAL A 63 -0.98 4.59 -10.15
C VAL A 63 -0.72 5.58 -9.03
N MET A 64 0.51 5.68 -8.51
CA MET A 64 0.87 6.67 -7.51
C MET A 64 0.71 8.11 -8.02
N ILE A 65 1.11 8.37 -9.27
CA ILE A 65 0.92 9.67 -9.92
C ILE A 65 -0.58 9.98 -10.07
N LEU A 66 -1.37 9.03 -10.56
CA LEU A 66 -2.82 9.17 -10.71
C LEU A 66 -3.51 9.41 -9.36
N GLY A 67 -3.16 8.65 -8.32
CA GLY A 67 -3.67 8.83 -6.97
C GLY A 67 -3.37 10.23 -6.41
N CYS A 68 -2.14 10.72 -6.61
CA CYS A 68 -1.75 12.08 -6.23
C CYS A 68 -2.49 13.15 -7.04
N GLY A 69 -2.73 12.91 -8.34
CA GLY A 69 -3.53 13.77 -9.20
C GLY A 69 -4.99 13.87 -8.74
N VAL A 70 -5.60 12.72 -8.39
CA VAL A 70 -6.96 12.65 -7.84
C VAL A 70 -7.04 13.39 -6.51
N ASP A 71 -6.07 13.23 -5.61
CA ASP A 71 -6.01 13.97 -4.35
C ASP A 71 -5.88 15.49 -4.55
N ARG A 72 -4.95 15.91 -5.42
CA ARG A 72 -4.73 17.34 -5.73
C ARG A 72 -5.88 18.00 -6.50
N SER A 73 -6.62 17.25 -7.31
CA SER A 73 -7.77 17.76 -8.06
C SER A 73 -8.94 18.19 -7.16
N GLY A 74 -8.94 17.79 -5.88
CA GLY A 74 -10.03 18.06 -4.96
C GLY A 74 -11.28 17.21 -5.21
N LEU A 75 -11.25 16.25 -6.15
CA LEU A 75 -12.34 15.30 -6.38
C LEU A 75 -12.69 14.54 -5.10
N THR A 76 -11.67 14.16 -4.33
CA THR A 76 -11.79 13.52 -3.02
C THR A 76 -12.51 14.41 -2.00
N ARG A 77 -12.25 15.73 -2.03
CA ARG A 77 -12.94 16.75 -1.20
C ARG A 77 -14.39 16.96 -1.63
N GLY A 78 -14.69 16.85 -2.93
CA GLY A 78 -16.04 16.94 -3.47
C GLY A 78 -16.93 15.74 -3.11
N LEU A 79 -16.36 14.54 -3.07
CA LEU A 79 -17.07 13.30 -2.72
C LEU A 79 -17.26 13.13 -1.19
N THR A 80 -16.35 13.66 -0.39
CA THR A 80 -16.38 13.56 1.09
C THR A 80 -17.39 14.51 1.73
N ARG A 81 -17.54 15.73 1.20
CA ARG A 81 -18.36 16.79 1.80
C ARG A 81 -19.85 16.42 1.97
N PRO A 82 -20.57 15.90 0.96
CA PRO A 82 -21.97 15.49 1.12
C PRO A 82 -22.13 14.30 2.07
N VAL A 83 -21.14 13.40 2.15
CA VAL A 83 -21.20 12.23 3.03
C VAL A 83 -21.01 12.61 4.50
N VAL A 84 -20.14 13.60 4.78
CA VAL A 84 -19.98 14.17 6.12
C VAL A 84 -21.20 15.00 6.53
N GLU A 85 -21.78 15.77 5.61
CA GLU A 85 -23.02 16.52 5.86
C GLU A 85 -24.22 15.60 6.16
N TRP A 86 -24.27 14.41 5.53
CA TRP A 86 -25.32 13.41 5.78
C TRP A 86 -25.16 12.67 7.12
N ALA A 87 -23.95 12.61 7.69
CA ALA A 87 -23.67 11.90 8.94
C ALA A 87 -24.28 12.59 10.18
N GLY A 88 -24.39 13.92 10.19
CA GLY A 88 -24.95 14.70 11.30
C GLY A 88 -24.23 14.50 12.65
N ASP A 89 -24.96 14.62 13.76
CA ASP A 89 -24.43 14.56 15.14
C ASP A 89 -24.28 13.13 15.73
N SER A 90 -24.46 12.07 14.92
CA SER A 90 -24.37 10.70 15.43
C SER A 90 -22.99 10.09 15.19
N ASP A 91 -22.26 9.80 16.27
CA ASP A 91 -20.95 9.11 16.26
C ASP A 91 -20.94 7.84 15.38
N ARG A 92 -22.04 7.08 15.39
CA ARG A 92 -22.15 5.82 14.64
C ARG A 92 -22.35 6.06 13.15
N ARG A 93 -23.11 7.10 12.77
CA ARG A 93 -23.30 7.48 11.36
C ARG A 93 -22.03 8.09 10.79
N LEU A 94 -21.33 8.90 11.59
CA LEU A 94 -20.04 9.48 11.23
C LEU A 94 -19.00 8.39 10.99
N LEU A 95 -18.92 7.38 11.85
CA LEU A 95 -18.01 6.25 11.66
C LEU A 95 -18.31 5.49 10.35
N VAL A 96 -19.58 5.16 10.10
CA VAL A 96 -19.97 4.42 8.87
C VAL A 96 -19.72 5.25 7.61
N ALA A 97 -20.06 6.54 7.64
CA ALA A 97 -19.81 7.47 6.55
C ALA A 97 -18.30 7.57 6.24
N LEU A 98 -17.48 7.70 7.28
CA LEU A 98 -16.03 7.75 7.16
C LEU A 98 -15.46 6.44 6.60
N MET A 99 -15.91 5.29 7.09
CA MET A 99 -15.51 3.99 6.56
C MET A 99 -15.89 3.80 5.09
N ALA A 100 -17.10 4.21 4.70
CA ALA A 100 -17.56 4.12 3.32
C ALA A 100 -16.72 5.00 2.37
N VAL A 101 -16.45 6.24 2.78
CA VAL A 101 -15.66 7.18 1.98
C VAL A 101 -14.20 6.74 1.88
N VAL A 102 -13.59 6.36 3.00
CA VAL A 102 -12.20 5.91 3.00
C VAL A 102 -12.06 4.60 2.23
N GLY A 103 -12.96 3.64 2.40
CA GLY A 103 -12.92 2.38 1.66
C GLY A 103 -13.13 2.56 0.15
N THR A 104 -14.09 3.39 -0.26
CA THR A 104 -14.29 3.69 -1.69
C THR A 104 -13.11 4.44 -2.29
N LEU A 105 -12.53 5.40 -1.56
CA LEU A 105 -11.34 6.12 -2.04
C LEU A 105 -10.11 5.19 -2.11
N SER A 106 -9.95 4.30 -1.14
CA SER A 106 -8.85 3.32 -1.11
C SER A 106 -8.94 2.29 -2.23
N ALA A 107 -10.11 2.11 -2.84
CA ALA A 107 -10.24 1.30 -4.06
C ALA A 107 -9.55 1.94 -5.27
N PHE A 108 -9.27 3.25 -5.25
CA PHE A 108 -8.60 3.95 -6.35
C PHE A 108 -7.28 4.61 -5.95
N MET A 109 -6.97 4.60 -4.65
CA MET A 109 -5.81 5.27 -4.08
C MET A 109 -5.14 4.37 -3.04
N GLN A 110 -3.83 4.49 -2.89
CA GLN A 110 -3.08 3.62 -1.98
C GLN A 110 -3.52 3.83 -0.53
N ASN A 111 -3.69 2.72 0.21
CA ASN A 111 -4.22 2.69 1.59
C ASN A 111 -3.53 3.71 2.53
N ILE A 112 -2.22 3.88 2.39
CA ILE A 112 -1.41 4.81 3.19
C ILE A 112 -1.78 6.27 2.89
N GLY A 113 -1.97 6.61 1.61
CA GLY A 113 -2.36 7.95 1.18
C GLY A 113 -3.77 8.31 1.65
N ALA A 114 -4.71 7.36 1.52
CA ALA A 114 -6.07 7.55 2.02
C ALA A 114 -6.06 7.76 3.55
N ALA A 115 -5.39 6.89 4.31
CA ALA A 115 -5.31 7.05 5.77
C ALA A 115 -4.67 8.40 6.18
N ALA A 116 -3.60 8.84 5.51
CA ALA A 116 -2.92 10.10 5.81
C ALA A 116 -3.81 11.33 5.58
N LEU A 117 -4.67 11.30 4.54
CA LEU A 117 -5.60 12.39 4.23
C LEU A 117 -6.66 12.57 5.34
N PHE A 118 -7.17 11.47 5.89
CA PHE A 118 -8.26 11.49 6.88
C PHE A 118 -7.80 11.53 8.33
N LEU A 119 -6.55 11.14 8.63
CA LEU A 119 -5.95 11.20 9.96
C LEU A 119 -6.13 12.56 10.67
N PRO A 120 -5.83 13.74 10.06
CA PRO A 120 -6.02 15.03 10.73
C PRO A 120 -7.49 15.36 11.00
N ALA A 121 -8.41 14.99 10.10
CA ALA A 121 -9.84 15.23 10.28
C ALA A 121 -10.42 14.36 11.42
N VAL A 122 -10.10 13.07 11.42
CA VAL A 122 -10.57 12.10 12.42
C VAL A 122 -10.03 12.42 13.81
N THR A 123 -8.75 12.79 13.91
CA THR A 123 -8.15 13.18 15.19
C THR A 123 -8.77 14.45 15.77
N ARG A 124 -9.14 15.43 14.92
CA ARG A 124 -9.85 16.64 15.35
C ARG A 124 -11.26 16.33 15.87
N ILE A 125 -12.00 15.46 15.16
CA ILE A 125 -13.32 14.99 15.58
C ILE A 125 -13.25 14.26 16.92
N ALA A 126 -12.29 13.34 17.08
CA ALA A 126 -12.10 12.59 18.31
C ALA A 126 -11.80 13.51 19.51
N ARG A 127 -10.99 14.55 19.31
CA ARG A 127 -10.70 15.56 20.36
C ARG A 127 -11.95 16.37 20.73
N TYR A 128 -12.77 16.75 19.76
CA TYR A 128 -14.00 17.49 20.02
C TYR A 128 -15.05 16.65 20.74
N ALA A 129 -15.18 15.37 20.35
CA ALA A 129 -16.12 14.42 20.96
C ALA A 129 -15.65 13.83 22.31
N GLY A 130 -14.41 14.07 22.73
CA GLY A 130 -13.88 13.62 24.02
C GLY A 130 -13.54 12.12 24.12
N PHE A 131 -13.37 11.43 22.98
CA PHE A 131 -13.04 9.99 22.93
C PHE A 131 -11.66 9.72 22.31
N PRO A 132 -11.03 8.57 22.60
CA PRO A 132 -9.73 8.22 22.01
C PRO A 132 -9.83 8.05 20.49
N ALA A 133 -8.91 8.69 19.76
CA ALA A 133 -8.90 8.68 18.28
C ALA A 133 -8.80 7.27 17.68
N SER A 134 -8.19 6.31 18.38
CA SER A 134 -8.11 4.90 17.96
C SER A 134 -9.48 4.27 17.68
N ARG A 135 -10.53 4.72 18.36
CA ARG A 135 -11.91 4.23 18.17
C ARG A 135 -12.48 4.54 16.79
N LEU A 136 -12.01 5.62 16.16
CA LEU A 136 -12.38 6.01 14.79
C LEU A 136 -11.31 5.60 13.77
N LEU A 137 -10.03 5.70 14.14
CA LEU A 137 -8.91 5.41 13.26
C LEU A 137 -8.79 3.92 12.93
N MET A 138 -9.06 3.03 13.88
CA MET A 138 -8.90 1.59 13.65
C MET A 138 -9.95 1.03 12.68
N PRO A 139 -11.26 1.30 12.83
CA PRO A 139 -12.26 0.87 11.85
C PRO A 139 -12.05 1.52 10.48
N MET A 140 -11.64 2.79 10.44
CA MET A 140 -11.26 3.49 9.20
C MET A 140 -10.12 2.77 8.49
N GLY A 141 -9.06 2.38 9.21
CA GLY A 141 -7.92 1.65 8.66
C GLY A 141 -8.33 0.31 8.05
N PHE A 142 -9.20 -0.45 8.72
CA PHE A 142 -9.77 -1.68 8.16
C PHE A 142 -10.59 -1.41 6.89
N ALA A 143 -11.38 -0.35 6.87
CA ALA A 143 -12.11 0.06 5.67
C ALA A 143 -11.16 0.43 4.51
N ALA A 144 -10.06 1.13 4.79
CA ALA A 144 -9.04 1.44 3.79
C ALA A 144 -8.40 0.16 3.23
N ILE A 145 -8.01 -0.77 4.10
CA ILE A 145 -7.40 -2.05 3.68
C ILE A 145 -8.38 -2.85 2.81
N LEU A 146 -9.63 -3.01 3.26
CA LEU A 146 -10.68 -3.70 2.49
C LEU A 146 -10.92 -3.00 1.14
N GLY A 147 -11.03 -1.67 1.14
CA GLY A 147 -11.16 -0.88 -0.08
C GLY A 147 -10.03 -1.11 -1.07
N GLY A 148 -8.79 -1.12 -0.59
CA GLY A 148 -7.59 -1.37 -1.41
C GLY A 148 -7.46 -2.79 -1.98
N THR A 149 -8.32 -3.71 -1.54
CA THR A 149 -8.43 -5.06 -2.13
C THR A 149 -9.48 -5.16 -3.24
N VAL A 150 -10.30 -4.11 -3.44
CA VAL A 150 -11.37 -4.11 -4.47
C VAL A 150 -10.80 -3.93 -5.88
N SER A 151 -9.66 -3.27 -6.03
CA SER A 151 -9.02 -3.07 -7.33
C SER A 151 -7.55 -3.49 -7.30
N MET A 152 -7.01 -3.85 -8.48
CA MET A 152 -5.55 -4.06 -8.63
C MET A 152 -4.74 -2.82 -8.26
N ILE A 153 -5.31 -1.62 -8.44
CA ILE A 153 -4.65 -0.33 -8.24
C ILE A 153 -4.50 0.00 -6.74
N GLY A 154 -5.41 -0.49 -5.91
CA GLY A 154 -5.52 -0.11 -4.50
C GLY A 154 -4.36 -0.57 -3.61
N SER A 155 -3.65 -1.65 -3.99
CA SER A 155 -2.55 -2.16 -3.17
C SER A 155 -1.34 -2.65 -3.98
N GLY A 156 -0.15 -2.30 -3.51
CA GLY A 156 1.12 -2.70 -4.14
C GLY A 156 1.28 -4.22 -4.33
N PRO A 157 0.89 -5.08 -3.36
CA PRO A 157 0.93 -6.52 -3.55
C PRO A 157 0.05 -7.03 -4.69
N LEU A 158 -1.11 -6.42 -4.95
CA LEU A 158 -2.00 -6.82 -6.05
C LEU A 158 -1.41 -6.43 -7.41
N ILE A 159 -0.77 -5.25 -7.51
CA ILE A 159 -0.05 -4.85 -8.73
C ILE A 159 1.09 -5.83 -9.02
N LEU A 160 1.87 -6.20 -8.00
CA LEU A 160 2.95 -7.19 -8.14
C LEU A 160 2.40 -8.56 -8.54
N LEU A 161 1.30 -9.00 -7.93
CA LEU A 161 0.64 -10.26 -8.29
C LEU A 161 0.17 -10.26 -9.75
N GLY A 162 -0.46 -9.17 -10.21
CA GLY A 162 -0.92 -9.02 -11.60
C GLY A 162 0.24 -9.11 -12.60
N ASP A 163 1.38 -8.50 -12.30
CA ASP A 163 2.59 -8.60 -13.12
C ASP A 163 3.17 -10.02 -13.13
N LEU A 164 3.21 -10.69 -11.97
CA LEU A 164 3.66 -12.09 -11.87
C LEU A 164 2.76 -13.05 -12.65
N LEU A 165 1.44 -12.82 -12.66
CA LEU A 165 0.49 -13.59 -13.46
C LEU A 165 0.72 -13.35 -14.96
N HIS A 166 0.89 -12.08 -15.36
CA HIS A 166 1.16 -11.71 -16.74
C HIS A 166 2.47 -12.32 -17.27
N GLN A 167 3.54 -12.27 -16.48
CA GLN A 167 4.82 -12.90 -16.82
C GLN A 167 4.72 -14.43 -17.03
N ARG A 168 3.74 -15.08 -16.39
CA ARG A 168 3.47 -16.51 -16.55
C ARG A 168 2.41 -16.83 -17.60
N GLY A 169 1.93 -15.84 -18.35
CA GLY A 169 0.89 -16.00 -19.37
C GLY A 169 -0.48 -16.37 -18.81
N LEU A 170 -0.72 -16.10 -17.52
CA LEU A 170 -2.01 -16.27 -16.88
C LEU A 170 -2.81 -14.97 -16.98
N GLU A 171 -4.13 -15.05 -16.99
CA GLU A 171 -4.96 -13.85 -16.99
C GLU A 171 -4.74 -13.05 -15.69
N PRO A 172 -4.38 -11.76 -15.79
CA PRO A 172 -4.40 -10.85 -14.66
C PRO A 172 -5.83 -10.64 -14.15
N PHE A 173 -5.98 -10.36 -12.85
CA PHE A 173 -7.26 -10.04 -12.20
C PHE A 173 -7.71 -8.59 -12.44
#